data_AF-A0A1F6EAX0-F1
#
_entry.id   AF-A0A1F6EAX0-F1
#
_cell.length_a   1.000
_cell.length_b   1.000
_cell.length_c   1.000
_cell.angle_alpha   90.00
_cell.angle_beta   90.00
_cell.angle_gamma   90.00
#
_symmetry.space_group_name_H-M   'P 1'
#
loop_
_entity.id
_entity.type
_entity.pdbx_description
1 polymer ?
#
loop_
_entity_poly.entity_id
_entity_poly.type
_entity_poly.pdbx_seq_one_letter_code
_entity_poly.pdbx_strand_id
1 'polypeptide(L)'
;MKEALVRLVWFFIIACAVSYTVFLVAGSAIRAEAIDESRIVLIRDSLKPGVHYLSGIIMAPSTCAQISERSVQISTTTYQLIFTSWEEPSVACVREDTPRSFRVVVFAPAAGIQFIGSLDGEPLRLAVIPVIQRN
;
A
#
# COMPACT_ATOMS: atom_id res chain seq x y z
N MET A 1 -14.21 39.42 42.79
CA MET A 1 -12.98 39.30 41.97
C MET A 1 -12.39 37.89 41.96
N LYS A 2 -12.20 37.22 43.11
CA LYS A 2 -11.66 35.83 43.16
C LYS A 2 -12.51 34.81 42.39
N GLU A 3 -13.83 34.85 42.50
CA GLU A 3 -14.71 33.89 41.80
C GLU A 3 -14.71 34.05 40.27
N ALA A 4 -14.66 35.29 39.78
CA ALA A 4 -14.58 35.57 38.34
C ALA A 4 -13.25 35.04 37.75
N LEU A 5 -12.15 35.19 38.49
CA LEU A 5 -10.84 34.68 38.10
C LEU A 5 -10.82 33.14 38.07
N VAL A 6 -11.42 32.49 39.08
CA VAL A 6 -11.54 31.02 39.11
C VAL A 6 -12.34 30.49 37.92
N ARG A 7 -13.47 31.13 37.59
CA ARG A 7 -14.27 30.75 36.42
C ARG A 7 -13.48 30.89 35.13
N LEU A 8 -12.74 31.99 34.97
CA LEU A 8 -11.93 32.25 33.77
C LEU A 8 -10.81 31.20 33.59
N VAL A 9 -10.15 30.81 34.67
CA VAL A 9 -9.13 29.74 34.64
C VAL A 9 -9.75 28.40 34.25
N TRP A 10 -10.92 28.06 34.79
CA TRP A 10 -11.63 26.84 34.41
C TRP A 10 -12.05 26.81 32.94
N PHE A 11 -12.54 27.92 32.40
CA PHE A 11 -12.85 28.01 30.97
C PHE A 11 -11.62 27.80 30.09
N PHE A 12 -10.47 28.36 30.47
CA PHE A 12 -9.23 28.18 29.73
C PHE A 12 -8.78 26.71 29.70
N ILE A 13 -8.82 26.04 30.85
CA ILE A 13 -8.46 24.62 30.97
C ILE A 13 -9.37 23.75 30.10
N ILE A 14 -10.69 23.99 30.15
CA ILE A 14 -11.66 23.23 29.35
C ILE A 14 -11.44 23.48 27.85
N ALA A 15 -11.21 24.73 27.44
CA ALA A 15 -10.96 25.08 26.05
C ALA A 15 -9.69 24.38 25.51
N CYS A 16 -8.60 24.36 26.28
CA CYS A 16 -7.39 23.63 25.92
C CYS A 16 -7.63 22.11 25.81
N ALA A 17 -8.37 21.54 26.76
CA ALA A 17 -8.69 20.11 26.74
C ALA A 17 -9.52 19.72 25.51
N VAL A 18 -10.55 20.52 25.17
CA VAL A 18 -11.38 20.33 23.98
C VAL A 18 -10.55 20.50 22.70
N SER A 19 -9.72 21.54 22.62
CA SER A 19 -8.84 21.74 21.47
C SER A 19 -7.88 20.56 21.25
N TYR A 20 -7.30 20.03 22.33
CA TYR A 20 -6.38 18.90 22.26
C TYR A 20 -7.09 17.60 21.84
N THR A 21 -8.30 17.36 22.34
CA THR A 21 -9.10 16.19 21.92
C THR A 21 -9.51 16.29 20.45
N VAL A 22 -9.93 17.46 19.98
CA VAL A 22 -10.20 17.69 18.55
C VAL A 22 -8.95 17.47 17.71
N PHE A 23 -7.79 17.97 18.16
CA PHE A 23 -6.52 17.74 17.47
C PHE A 23 -6.16 16.25 17.39
N LEU A 24 -6.32 15.48 18.47
CA LEU A 24 -6.05 14.04 18.46
C LEU A 24 -7.01 13.27 17.55
N VAL A 25 -8.30 13.59 17.58
CA VAL A 25 -9.32 12.90 16.77
C VAL A 25 -9.23 13.27 15.29
N ALA A 26 -9.15 14.57 14.97
CA ALA A 26 -9.00 15.02 13.59
C ALA A 26 -7.62 14.65 13.02
N GLY A 27 -6.56 14.76 13.83
CA GLY A 27 -5.20 14.41 13.42
C GLY A 27 -5.00 12.91 13.16
N SER A 28 -5.68 12.04 13.92
CA SER A 28 -5.66 10.59 13.66
C SER A 28 -6.50 10.21 12.43
N ALA A 29 -7.64 10.87 12.21
CA ALA A 29 -8.47 10.65 11.01
C ALA A 29 -7.75 11.07 9.72
N ILE A 30 -7.08 12.24 9.72
CA ILE A 30 -6.39 12.76 8.53
C ILE A 30 -5.13 11.95 8.17
N ARG A 31 -4.42 11.39 9.16
CA ARG A 31 -3.23 10.55 8.89
C ARG A 31 -3.58 9.21 8.25
N ALA A 32 -4.76 8.66 8.50
CA ALA A 32 -5.20 7.41 7.88
C ALA A 32 -5.54 7.58 6.39
N GLU A 33 -6.06 8.75 6.00
CA GLU A 33 -6.50 9.02 4.63
C GLU A 33 -5.34 9.43 3.70
N ALA A 34 -4.30 10.08 4.23
CA ALA A 34 -3.15 10.56 3.44
C ALA A 34 -2.18 9.46 2.98
N ILE A 35 -2.31 8.21 3.45
CA ILE A 35 -1.44 7.09 3.04
C ILE A 35 -1.95 6.44 1.74
N ASP A 36 -3.20 6.68 1.31
CA ASP A 36 -3.93 5.66 0.53
C ASP A 36 -4.18 5.99 -0.97
N GLU A 37 -3.80 7.17 -1.46
CA GLU A 37 -4.01 7.53 -2.88
C GLU A 37 -2.77 7.38 -3.78
N SER A 38 -1.56 7.31 -3.22
CA SER A 38 -0.34 7.55 -4.01
C SER A 38 0.39 6.32 -4.55
N ARG A 39 -0.06 5.08 -4.27
CA ARG A 39 0.67 3.86 -4.68
C ARG A 39 -0.22 2.79 -5.30
N ILE A 40 -1.02 3.19 -6.31
CA ILE A 40 -1.67 2.19 -7.17
C ILE A 40 -0.60 1.52 -8.04
N VAL A 41 -0.39 0.22 -7.84
CA VAL A 41 0.49 -0.59 -8.67
C VAL A 41 -0.28 -1.02 -9.92
N LEU A 42 0.14 -0.49 -11.07
CA LEU A 42 -0.42 -0.87 -12.36
C LEU A 42 0.16 -2.22 -12.79
N ILE A 43 -0.73 -3.20 -12.99
CA ILE A 43 -0.37 -4.54 -13.45
C ILE A 43 -0.97 -4.76 -14.83
N ARG A 44 -0.13 -5.11 -15.78
CA ARG A 44 -0.55 -5.61 -17.10
C ARG A 44 -0.74 -7.11 -17.01
N ASP A 45 -1.94 -7.56 -17.38
CA ASP A 45 -2.29 -8.97 -17.46
C ASP A 45 -2.37 -9.41 -18.92
N SER A 46 -1.40 -10.20 -19.35
CA SER A 46 -1.46 -10.89 -20.64
C SER A 46 -2.05 -12.27 -20.44
N LEU A 47 -3.27 -12.47 -20.91
CA LEU A 47 -4.00 -13.71 -20.73
C LEU A 47 -3.65 -14.75 -21.80
N LYS A 48 -3.38 -15.99 -21.38
CA LYS A 48 -3.38 -17.20 -22.20
C LYS A 48 -4.36 -18.22 -21.60
N PRO A 49 -4.76 -19.27 -22.33
CA PRO A 49 -5.67 -20.29 -21.80
C PRO A 49 -5.17 -20.87 -20.46
N GLY A 50 -5.88 -20.56 -19.37
CA GLY A 50 -5.57 -21.03 -18.01
C GLY A 50 -4.36 -20.38 -17.32
N VAL A 51 -3.80 -19.31 -17.89
CA VAL A 51 -2.57 -18.68 -17.38
C VAL A 51 -2.62 -17.15 -17.53
N HIS A 52 -2.40 -16.46 -16.43
CA HIS A 52 -2.22 -15.01 -16.37
C HIS A 52 -0.73 -14.67 -16.30
N TYR A 53 -0.24 -13.87 -17.24
CA TYR A 53 1.13 -13.34 -17.23
C TYR A 53 1.06 -11.90 -16.74
N LEU A 54 1.32 -11.72 -15.46
CA LEU A 54 1.26 -10.44 -14.78
C LEU A 54 2.63 -9.76 -14.84
N SER A 55 2.64 -8.48 -15.21
CA SER A 55 3.85 -7.68 -15.21
C SER A 55 3.55 -6.25 -14.84
N GLY A 56 4.49 -5.58 -14.19
CA GLY A 56 4.28 -4.21 -13.74
C GLY A 56 5.55 -3.61 -13.17
N ILE A 57 5.38 -2.45 -12.54
CA ILE A 57 6.44 -1.74 -11.83
C ILE A 57 5.96 -1.54 -10.40
N ILE A 58 6.82 -1.87 -9.44
CA ILE A 58 6.63 -1.63 -8.02
C ILE A 58 7.74 -0.70 -7.51
N MET A 59 7.41 0.17 -6.56
CA MET A 59 8.40 1.03 -5.91
C MET A 59 9.07 0.25 -4.77
N ALA A 60 10.36 -0.03 -4.91
CA ALA A 60 11.17 -0.64 -3.86
C ALA A 60 11.70 0.45 -2.91
N PRO A 61 11.87 0.17 -1.61
CA PRO A 61 12.18 1.17 -0.58
C PRO A 61 13.61 1.74 -0.63
N SER A 62 14.46 1.24 -1.53
CA SER A 62 15.82 1.76 -1.73
C SER A 62 16.34 1.49 -3.15
N THR A 63 17.41 2.20 -3.49
CA THR A 63 18.09 2.07 -4.79
C THR A 63 18.77 0.72 -5.02
N CYS A 64 19.08 0.00 -3.93
CA CYS A 64 19.69 -1.33 -4.00
C CYS A 64 18.69 -2.46 -3.79
N ALA A 65 17.50 -2.16 -3.27
CA ALA A 65 16.51 -3.17 -2.97
C ALA A 65 16.20 -3.98 -4.23
N GLN A 66 16.31 -5.29 -4.10
CA GLN A 66 15.81 -6.27 -5.04
C GLN A 66 14.42 -6.69 -4.57
N ILE A 67 13.56 -7.02 -5.54
CA ILE A 67 12.21 -7.52 -5.27
C ILE A 67 12.17 -8.99 -5.65
N SER A 68 11.66 -9.81 -4.75
CA SER A 68 11.26 -11.18 -5.03
C SER A 68 9.74 -11.25 -5.08
N GLU A 69 9.21 -11.84 -6.14
CA GLU A 69 7.78 -12.03 -6.34
C GLU A 69 7.34 -13.49 -6.10
N ARG A 70 6.16 -13.66 -5.50
CA ARG A 70 5.49 -14.96 -5.35
C ARG A 70 3.99 -14.80 -5.46
N SER A 71 3.31 -15.75 -6.13
CA SER A 71 1.86 -15.84 -6.08
C SER A 71 1.39 -16.95 -5.14
N VAL A 72 0.35 -16.68 -4.36
CA VAL A 72 -0.33 -17.67 -3.52
C VAL A 72 -1.83 -17.62 -3.79
N GLN A 73 -2.46 -18.78 -3.91
CA GLN A 73 -3.91 -18.87 -3.99
C GLN A 73 -4.50 -18.81 -2.59
N ILE A 74 -5.36 -17.81 -2.33
CA ILE A 74 -6.04 -17.62 -1.04
C ILE A 74 -7.44 -18.23 -1.07
N SER A 75 -8.10 -18.18 -2.22
CA SER A 75 -9.40 -18.79 -2.46
C SER A 75 -9.50 -19.31 -3.90
N THR A 76 -10.64 -19.89 -4.28
CA THR A 76 -10.90 -20.33 -5.66
C THR A 76 -10.86 -19.18 -6.67
N THR A 77 -11.09 -17.94 -6.23
CA THR A 77 -11.15 -16.74 -7.08
C THR A 77 -10.11 -15.70 -6.70
N THR A 78 -9.43 -15.81 -5.56
CA THR A 78 -8.51 -14.78 -5.06
C THR A 78 -7.08 -15.29 -5.02
N TYR A 79 -6.19 -14.53 -5.65
CA TYR A 79 -4.75 -14.78 -5.68
C TYR A 79 -4.02 -13.58 -5.08
N GLN A 80 -3.07 -13.86 -4.18
CA GLN A 80 -2.21 -12.85 -3.57
C GLN A 80 -0.84 -12.84 -4.25
N LEU A 81 -0.42 -11.65 -4.67
CA LEU A 81 0.93 -11.36 -5.15
C LEU A 81 1.75 -10.81 -3.98
N ILE A 82 2.69 -11.62 -3.50
CA ILE A 82 3.58 -11.26 -2.40
C ILE A 82 4.88 -10.78 -3.00
N PHE A 83 5.22 -9.53 -2.73
CA PHE A 83 6.50 -8.92 -3.02
C PHE A 83 7.31 -8.81 -1.73
N THR A 84 8.56 -9.22 -1.78
CA THR A 84 9.49 -9.08 -0.66
C THR A 84 10.71 -8.32 -1.15
N SER A 85 11.05 -7.25 -0.45
CA SER A 85 12.27 -6.51 -0.68
C SER A 85 13.42 -7.12 0.12
N TRP A 86 14.59 -7.16 -0.51
CA TRP A 86 15.82 -7.60 0.12
C TRP A 86 16.94 -6.65 -0.29
N GLU A 87 17.82 -6.36 0.66
CA GLU A 87 18.96 -5.47 0.49
C GLU A 87 20.22 -6.17 0.97
N GLU A 88 21.28 -6.09 0.16
CA GLU A 88 22.59 -6.61 0.52
C GLU A 88 23.16 -5.85 1.74
N PRO A 89 23.38 -6.50 2.90
CA PRO A 89 23.76 -5.82 4.13
C PRO A 89 25.15 -5.20 4.09
N SER A 90 25.99 -5.62 3.13
CA SER A 90 27.35 -5.10 2.94
C SER A 90 27.40 -3.79 2.15
N VAL A 91 26.28 -3.33 1.58
CA VAL A 91 26.21 -2.11 0.76
C VAL A 91 25.35 -1.05 1.44
N ALA A 92 25.92 0.14 1.64
CA ALA A 92 25.14 1.29 2.11
C ALA A 92 24.24 1.79 0.99
N CYS A 93 22.93 1.74 1.22
CA CYS A 93 21.92 2.05 0.20
C CYS A 93 21.15 3.33 0.53
N VAL A 94 20.90 4.13 -0.50
CA VAL A 94 20.09 5.34 -0.38
C VAL A 94 18.63 4.91 -0.24
N ARG A 95 18.00 5.36 0.84
CA ARG A 95 16.57 5.13 1.13
C ARG A 95 15.73 6.06 0.27
N GLU A 96 15.61 5.68 -0.99
CA GLU A 96 14.82 6.38 -2.01
C GLU A 96 13.98 5.36 -2.79
N ASP A 97 12.69 5.67 -2.92
CA ASP A 97 11.73 4.81 -3.62
C ASP A 97 12.15 4.66 -5.09
N THR A 98 12.53 3.45 -5.47
CA THR A 98 13.10 3.16 -6.79
C THR A 98 12.21 2.19 -7.58
N PRO A 99 11.87 2.48 -8.85
CA PRO A 99 11.02 1.60 -9.63
C PRO A 99 11.73 0.28 -9.97
N ARG A 100 11.05 -0.84 -9.70
CA ARG A 100 11.48 -2.21 -10.05
C ARG A 100 10.40 -2.90 -10.86
N SER A 101 10.78 -3.43 -12.02
CA SER A 101 9.89 -4.27 -12.82
C SER A 101 9.75 -5.65 -12.18
N PHE A 102 8.57 -6.23 -12.23
CA PHE A 102 8.33 -7.62 -11.82
C PHE A 102 7.60 -8.40 -12.91
N ARG A 103 7.68 -9.74 -12.87
CA ARG A 103 6.88 -10.62 -13.72
C ARG A 103 6.47 -11.87 -12.95
N VAL A 104 5.16 -12.08 -12.83
CA VAL A 104 4.57 -13.26 -12.16
C VAL A 104 3.72 -14.03 -13.16
N VAL A 105 3.79 -15.35 -13.10
CA VAL A 105 2.89 -16.24 -13.84
C VAL A 105 1.93 -16.88 -12.84
N VAL A 106 0.63 -16.71 -13.06
CA VAL A 106 -0.43 -17.29 -12.21
C VAL A 106 -1.28 -18.26 -13.02
N PHE A 107 -1.39 -19.49 -12.55
CA PHE A 107 -2.25 -20.50 -13.15
C PHE A 107 -3.66 -20.40 -12.55
N ALA A 108 -4.59 -19.85 -13.32
CA ALA A 108 -5.95 -19.53 -12.87
C ALA A 108 -6.95 -19.49 -14.04
N PRO A 109 -8.27 -19.61 -13.76
CA PRO A 109 -9.30 -19.41 -14.77
C PRO A 109 -9.26 -17.99 -15.36
N ALA A 110 -9.59 -17.88 -16.65
CA ALA A 110 -9.50 -16.64 -17.43
C ALA A 110 -10.37 -15.48 -16.91
N ALA A 111 -11.42 -15.76 -16.14
CA ALA A 111 -12.39 -14.78 -15.67
C ALA A 111 -12.83 -15.08 -14.25
N GLY A 112 -13.35 -14.06 -13.56
CA GLY A 112 -13.86 -14.20 -12.20
C GLY A 112 -12.78 -14.33 -11.13
N ILE A 113 -11.55 -13.90 -11.43
CA ILE A 113 -10.45 -13.88 -10.48
C ILE A 113 -10.13 -12.46 -10.03
N GLN A 114 -9.63 -12.35 -8.80
CA GLN A 114 -9.19 -11.12 -8.18
C GLN A 114 -7.74 -11.28 -7.73
N PHE A 115 -6.95 -10.23 -7.95
CA PHE A 115 -5.60 -10.12 -7.46
C PHE A 115 -5.54 -9.12 -6.31
N ILE A 116 -4.93 -9.55 -5.21
CA ILE A 116 -4.50 -8.67 -4.11
C ILE A 116 -2.98 -8.72 -4.02
N GLY A 117 -2.35 -7.73 -3.40
CA GLY A 117 -0.89 -7.72 -3.30
C GLY A 117 -0.39 -7.15 -1.99
N SER A 118 0.85 -7.47 -1.67
CA SER A 118 1.56 -6.90 -0.52
C SER A 118 3.04 -6.74 -0.80
N LEU A 119 3.67 -5.70 -0.27
CA LEU A 119 5.13 -5.49 -0.24
C LEU A 119 5.60 -5.55 1.21
N ASP A 120 6.46 -6.51 1.55
CA ASP A 120 7.01 -6.66 2.91
C ASP A 120 5.95 -6.77 4.01
N GLY A 121 4.80 -7.36 3.67
CA GLY A 121 3.66 -7.52 4.57
C GLY A 121 2.65 -6.37 4.52
N GLU A 122 3.00 -5.22 3.94
CA GLU A 122 2.11 -4.09 3.77
C GLU A 122 1.21 -4.25 2.53
N PRO A 123 -0.10 -3.99 2.62
CA PRO A 123 -1.02 -4.17 1.51
C PRO A 123 -0.74 -3.18 0.37
N LEU A 124 -0.87 -3.65 -0.87
CA LEU A 124 -0.78 -2.84 -2.08
C LEU A 124 -2.14 -2.71 -2.76
N ARG A 125 -2.47 -1.50 -3.22
CA ARG A 125 -3.60 -1.28 -4.13
C ARG A 125 -3.17 -1.66 -5.54
N LEU A 126 -3.78 -2.71 -6.09
CA LEU A 126 -3.48 -3.19 -7.44
C LEU A 126 -4.55 -2.73 -8.42
N ALA A 127 -4.13 -2.22 -9.58
CA ALA A 127 -5.01 -2.01 -10.72
C ALA A 127 -4.55 -2.92 -11.87
N VAL A 128 -5.34 -3.96 -12.15
CA VAL A 128 -5.02 -4.95 -13.17
C VAL A 128 -5.70 -4.58 -14.48
N ILE A 129 -4.89 -4.37 -15.51
CA ILE A 129 -5.31 -3.96 -16.84
C ILE A 129 -5.08 -5.14 -17.80
N PRO A 130 -6.14 -5.72 -18.38
CA PRO A 130 -5.99 -6.78 -19.36
C PRO A 130 -5.36 -6.24 -20.64
N VAL A 131 -4.36 -6.95 -21.16
CA VAL A 131 -3.74 -6.66 -22.45
C VAL A 131 -4.46 -7.49 -23.51
N ILE A 132 -5.29 -6.82 -24.30
CA ILE A 132 -5.92 -7.45 -25.47
C ILE A 132 -4.84 -7.65 -26.53
N GLN A 133 -4.31 -8.87 -26.66
CA GLN A 133 -3.48 -9.23 -27.80
C GLN A 133 -4.39 -9.36 -29.03
N ARG A 134 -4.36 -8.35 -29.91
CA ARG A 134 -4.90 -8.50 -31.27
C ARG A 134 -3.91 -9.37 -32.05
N ASN A 135 -4.29 -10.63 -32.27
CA ASN A 135 -3.66 -11.46 -33.31
C ASN A 135 -3.97 -10.91 -34.69
#